data_AF-A0A4U0RUC7-F1
#
_entry.id   AF-A0A4U0RUC7-F1
#
_cell.length_a   1.000
_cell.length_b   1.000
_cell.length_c   1.000
_cell.angle_alpha   90.00
_cell.angle_beta   90.00
_cell.angle_gamma   90.00
#
_symmetry.space_group_name_H-M   'P 1'
#
loop_
_entity.id
_entity.type
_entity.pdbx_description
1 polymer ?
#
loop_
_entity_poly.entity_id
_entity_poly.type
_entity_poly.pdbx_seq_one_letter_code
_entity_poly.pdbx_strand_id
1 'polypeptide(L)'
;MDQTQSSRFAAPAGGEISMVELIARIQRARDWAHLEAQKNYSLVEEHVDDGVLLQALAQQSRAAAFEAVRVVLEEILAPGTHSDGLPAS
;
A
#
# COMPACT_ATOMS: atom_id res chain seq x y z
N MET A 1 -25.75 -9.65 9.05
CA MET A 1 -24.42 -9.30 9.59
C MET A 1 -23.42 -10.21 8.90
N ASP A 2 -22.70 -9.67 7.94
CA ASP A 2 -21.88 -10.44 6.99
C ASP A 2 -20.47 -10.65 7.56
N GLN A 3 -20.16 -11.88 8.01
CA GLN A 3 -18.88 -12.26 8.62
C GLN A 3 -17.82 -12.68 7.58
N THR A 4 -18.00 -12.39 6.29
CA THR A 4 -17.08 -12.89 5.24
C THR A 4 -15.80 -12.08 5.06
N GLN A 5 -15.67 -10.90 5.68
CA GLN A 5 -14.47 -10.06 5.52
C GLN A 5 -13.30 -10.35 6.48
N SER A 6 -13.51 -11.09 7.57
CA SER A 6 -12.43 -11.32 8.56
C SER A 6 -11.43 -12.42 8.18
N SER A 7 -11.70 -13.23 7.15
CA SER A 7 -10.86 -14.38 6.81
C SER A 7 -9.70 -14.08 5.86
N ARG A 8 -9.55 -12.85 5.35
CA ARG A 8 -8.50 -12.56 4.36
C ARG A 8 -7.08 -12.44 4.96
N PHE A 9 -6.99 -12.34 6.28
CA PHE A 9 -5.73 -12.23 7.03
C PHE A 9 -5.52 -13.35 8.06
N ALA A 10 -6.29 -14.45 7.97
CA ALA A 10 -6.08 -15.60 8.83
C ALA A 10 -4.66 -16.17 8.59
N ALA A 11 -3.73 -15.85 9.50
CA ALA A 11 -2.40 -16.42 9.50
C ALA A 11 -2.54 -17.94 9.76
N PRO A 12 -1.88 -18.81 8.97
CA PRO A 12 -1.93 -20.24 9.21
C PRO A 12 -1.35 -20.56 10.59
N ALA A 13 -2.06 -21.39 11.35
CA ALA A 13 -1.65 -21.85 12.66
C ALA A 13 -0.28 -22.57 12.58
N GLY A 14 0.74 -22.03 13.27
CA GLY A 14 1.90 -22.77 13.76
C GLY A 14 2.83 -23.45 12.75
N GLY A 15 2.89 -23.01 11.49
CA GLY A 15 3.87 -23.50 10.51
C GLY A 15 4.86 -22.42 10.10
N GLU A 16 6.15 -22.75 10.05
CA GLU A 16 7.17 -21.83 9.51
C GLU A 16 6.78 -21.43 8.08
N ILE A 17 6.59 -20.12 7.86
CA ILE A 17 6.36 -19.60 6.52
C ILE A 17 7.69 -19.73 5.77
N SER A 18 7.69 -20.45 4.64
CA SER A 18 8.88 -20.54 3.81
C SER A 18 9.27 -19.14 3.33
N MET A 19 10.57 -18.90 3.16
CA MET A 19 11.07 -17.62 2.65
C MET A 19 10.39 -17.23 1.32
N VAL A 20 10.11 -18.21 0.46
CA VAL A 20 9.40 -18.02 -0.81
C VAL A 20 7.97 -17.51 -0.60
N GLU A 21 7.22 -18.12 0.32
CA GLU A 21 5.85 -17.69 0.63
C GLU A 21 5.83 -16.31 1.30
N LEU A 22 6.82 -16.01 2.14
CA LEU A 22 6.98 -14.69 2.72
C LEU A 22 7.22 -13.62 1.64
N ILE A 23 8.15 -13.86 0.73
CA ILE A 23 8.43 -12.95 -0.41
C ILE A 23 7.17 -12.77 -1.27
N ALA A 24 6.46 -13.86 -1.59
CA ALA A 24 5.22 -13.79 -2.36
C ALA A 24 4.11 -12.97 -1.67
N ARG A 25 4.02 -13.04 -0.33
CA ARG A 25 3.09 -12.20 0.44
C ARG A 25 3.48 -10.73 0.41
N ILE A 26 4.77 -10.42 0.55
CA ILE A 26 5.27 -9.04 0.49
C ILE A 26 5.03 -8.45 -0.91
N GLN A 27 5.31 -9.19 -1.97
CA GLN A 27 5.04 -8.77 -3.35
C GLN A 27 3.54 -8.49 -3.58
N ARG A 28 2.66 -9.41 -3.16
CA ARG A 28 1.20 -9.20 -3.26
C ARG A 28 0.73 -7.96 -2.47
N ALA A 29 1.31 -7.72 -1.29
CA ALA A 29 0.99 -6.53 -0.50
C ALA A 29 1.45 -5.23 -1.17
N ARG A 30 2.64 -5.22 -1.77
CA ARG A 30 3.17 -4.10 -2.55
C ARG A 30 2.25 -3.81 -3.76
N ASP A 31 1.89 -4.83 -4.51
CA ASP A 31 1.07 -4.70 -5.70
C ASP A 31 -0.34 -4.19 -5.35
N TRP A 32 -0.91 -4.68 -4.23
CA TRP A 32 -2.16 -4.14 -3.69
C TRP A 32 -2.04 -2.66 -3.31
N ALA A 33 -0.99 -2.26 -2.61
CA ALA A 33 -0.77 -0.86 -2.23
C ALA A 33 -0.68 0.04 -3.46
N HIS A 34 0.03 -0.39 -4.51
CA HIS A 34 0.09 0.34 -5.78
C HIS A 34 -1.28 0.52 -6.43
N LEU A 35 -2.09 -0.55 -6.49
CA LEU A 35 -3.44 -0.50 -7.07
C LEU A 35 -4.37 0.42 -6.27
N GLU A 36 -4.29 0.42 -4.94
CA GLU A 36 -5.09 1.32 -4.11
C GLU A 36 -4.64 2.78 -4.28
N ALA A 37 -3.34 3.06 -4.36
CA ALA A 37 -2.85 4.41 -4.66
C ALA A 37 -3.41 4.94 -5.99
N GLN A 38 -3.33 4.13 -7.06
CA GLN A 38 -3.88 4.50 -8.38
C GLN A 38 -5.37 4.81 -8.32
N LYS A 39 -6.18 3.96 -7.67
CA LYS A 39 -7.63 4.21 -7.50
C LYS A 39 -7.91 5.52 -6.80
N ASN A 40 -7.17 5.83 -5.74
CA ASN A 40 -7.39 7.05 -4.96
C ASN A 40 -6.98 8.31 -5.74
N TYR A 41 -5.93 8.25 -6.56
CA TYR A 41 -5.56 9.35 -7.46
C TYR A 41 -6.57 9.56 -8.58
N SER A 42 -7.05 8.49 -9.24
CA SER A 42 -8.05 8.63 -10.31
C SER A 42 -9.37 9.25 -9.83
N LEU A 43 -9.76 9.02 -8.57
CA LEU A 43 -10.95 9.64 -7.98
C LEU A 43 -10.81 11.15 -7.73
N VAL A 44 -9.58 11.67 -7.64
CA VAL A 44 -9.33 13.12 -7.44
C VAL A 44 -9.47 13.89 -8.75
N GLU A 45 -9.13 13.29 -9.89
CA GLU A 45 -9.20 13.97 -11.20
C GLU A 45 -10.64 14.19 -11.69
N GLU A 46 -11.61 13.41 -11.22
CA GLU A 46 -12.99 13.39 -11.74
C GLU A 46 -13.94 14.40 -11.05
N HIS A 47 -13.58 14.98 -9.90
CA HIS A 47 -14.49 15.83 -9.12
C HIS A 47 -13.86 17.16 -8.68
N VAL A 48 -13.92 18.17 -9.54
CA VAL A 48 -13.60 19.56 -9.18
C VAL A 48 -14.89 20.37 -9.11
N ASP A 49 -15.57 20.29 -7.97
CA ASP A 49 -16.64 21.21 -7.57
C ASP A 49 -16.40 21.60 -6.10
N ASP A 50 -16.71 22.84 -5.71
CA ASP A 50 -16.15 23.49 -4.49
C ASP A 50 -16.52 22.81 -3.15
N GLY A 51 -17.53 21.93 -3.13
CA GLY A 51 -17.87 21.10 -1.97
C GLY A 51 -16.98 19.86 -1.77
N VAL A 52 -16.09 19.58 -2.72
CA VAL A 52 -15.35 18.30 -2.82
C VAL A 52 -13.89 18.43 -2.36
N LEU A 53 -13.39 19.63 -2.02
CA LEU A 53 -11.99 19.84 -1.67
C LEU A 53 -11.51 18.98 -0.48
N LEU A 54 -12.31 18.88 0.58
CA LEU A 54 -11.98 18.04 1.74
C LEU A 54 -11.94 16.54 1.39
N GLN A 55 -12.83 16.12 0.49
CA GLN A 55 -12.86 14.74 0.00
C GLN A 55 -11.66 14.47 -0.91
N ALA A 56 -11.32 15.39 -1.82
CA ALA A 56 -10.15 15.30 -2.68
C ALA A 56 -8.85 15.24 -1.86
N LEU A 57 -8.71 16.09 -0.83
CA LEU A 57 -7.57 16.06 0.09
C LEU A 57 -7.50 14.72 0.85
N ALA A 58 -8.63 14.20 1.33
CA ALA A 58 -8.68 12.91 2.01
C ALA A 58 -8.26 11.76 1.08
N GLN A 59 -8.68 11.76 -0.19
CA GLN A 59 -8.26 10.74 -1.15
C GLN A 59 -6.79 10.87 -1.53
N GLN A 60 -6.29 12.09 -1.71
CA GLN A 60 -4.86 12.34 -1.98
C GLN A 60 -3.99 11.88 -0.81
N SER A 61 -4.41 12.16 0.43
CA SER A 61 -3.73 11.67 1.63
C SER A 61 -3.72 10.14 1.73
N ARG A 62 -4.83 9.47 1.38
CA ARG A 62 -4.88 7.99 1.30
C ARG A 62 -3.95 7.45 0.22
N ALA A 63 -3.96 8.05 -0.97
CA ALA A 63 -3.09 7.64 -2.06
C ALA A 63 -1.61 7.74 -1.66
N ALA A 64 -1.22 8.84 -1.01
CA ALA A 64 0.13 9.03 -0.48
C ALA A 64 0.50 7.99 0.59
N ALA A 65 -0.44 7.62 1.46
CA ALA A 65 -0.22 6.57 2.46
C ALA A 65 0.02 5.19 1.81
N PHE A 66 -0.75 4.83 0.78
CA PHE A 66 -0.54 3.60 0.03
C PHE A 66 0.80 3.61 -0.73
N GLU A 67 1.19 4.74 -1.32
CA GLU A 67 2.52 4.90 -1.93
C GLU A 67 3.65 4.72 -0.92
N ALA A 68 3.54 5.29 0.28
CA ALA A 68 4.54 5.10 1.32
C ALA A 68 4.67 3.61 1.73
N VAL A 69 3.55 2.89 1.83
CA VAL A 69 3.57 1.44 2.09
C VAL A 69 4.24 0.69 0.94
N ARG A 70 3.94 1.04 -0.32
CA ARG A 70 4.57 0.44 -1.50
C ARG A 70 6.09 0.61 -1.46
N VAL A 71 6.57 1.82 -1.18
CA VAL A 71 8.01 2.14 -1.08
C VAL A 71 8.69 1.31 0.00
N VAL A 72 8.11 1.21 1.20
CA VAL A 72 8.67 0.40 2.29
C VAL A 72 8.75 -1.08 1.90
N LEU A 73 7.72 -1.62 1.26
CA LEU A 73 7.70 -3.02 0.83
C LEU A 73 8.71 -3.28 -0.31
N GLU A 74 8.93 -2.30 -1.18
CA GLU A 74 9.97 -2.37 -2.21
C GLU A 74 11.37 -2.35 -1.62
N GLU A 75 11.63 -1.50 -0.64
CA GLU A 75 12.92 -1.47 0.07
C GLU A 75 13.20 -2.80 0.79
N ILE A 76 12.18 -3.46 1.34
CA ILE A 76 12.33 -4.81 1.92
C ILE A 76 12.70 -5.84 0.84
N LEU A 77 12.09 -5.75 -0.35
CA LEU A 77 12.35 -6.68 -1.46
C LEU A 77 13.68 -6.39 -2.19
N ALA A 78 14.07 -5.13 -2.24
CA ALA A 78 15.26 -4.63 -2.91
C ALA A 78 15.89 -3.50 -2.07
N PRO A 79 16.68 -3.85 -1.04
CA PRO A 79 17.31 -2.87 -0.17
C PRO A 79 18.27 -1.94 -0.92
N GLY A 80 18.34 -0.69 -0.50
CA GLY A 80 19.19 0.36 -1.08
C GLY A 80 18.58 1.07 -2.29
N THR A 81 17.38 0.70 -2.73
CA THR A 81 16.76 1.29 -3.94
C THR A 81 16.17 2.68 -3.70
N HIS A 82 15.87 3.03 -2.45
CA HIS A 82 15.30 4.33 -2.08
C HIS A 82 16.24 5.20 -1.23
N SER A 83 17.54 4.87 -1.18
CA SER A 83 18.53 5.53 -0.31
C SER A 83 19.08 6.88 -0.83
N ASP A 84 18.62 7.38 -1.98
CA ASP A 84 19.13 8.62 -2.60
C ASP A 84 18.52 9.91 -2.02
N GLY A 85 18.67 10.12 -0.71
CA GLY A 85 18.19 11.37 -0.08
C GLY A 85 18.67 11.68 1.33
N LEU A 86 19.40 10.78 2.00
CA LEU A 86 20.06 11.12 3.25
C LEU A 86 21.51 11.53 2.94
N PRO A 87 21.94 12.77 3.29
CA PRO A 87 23.35 13.11 3.16
C PRO A 87 24.16 12.11 4.00
N ALA A 88 25.18 11.51 3.38
CA ALA A 88 26.17 10.73 4.09
C ALA A 88 26.68 11.57 5.28
N SER A 89 26.37 11.11 6.50
CA SER A 89 26.91 11.66 7.73
C SER A 89 28.22 10.97 8.06
#